data_AF-W9SPW8-F1
#
_entry.id   AF-W9SPW8-F1
#
_cell.length_a   1.000
_cell.length_b   1.000
_cell.length_c   1.000
_cell.angle_alpha   90.00
_cell.angle_beta   90.00
_cell.angle_gamma   90.00
#
_symmetry.space_group_name_H-M   'P 1'
#
loop_
_entity.id
_entity.type
_entity.pdbx_description
1 polymer ?
#
loop_
_entity_poly.entity_id
_entity_poly.type
_entity_poly.pdbx_seq_one_letter_code
_entity_poly.pdbx_strand_id
1 'polypeptide(L)'
;MVSVASRANPLLRTVPHFLTWRGLGFRTICSGRLGFATLSEPLGTDAEPSVAGTKVLETFREEFEVGLRIITLETGKIARFANGAVVLGIDETKVLSTVTSAKSNAVADFLPLTVDYQEKQFAQGVIPNTYMRREGAPKERELLCGRLIDRPIRPLFPKGFYHEVQV
;
A
#
# COMPACT_ATOMS: atom_id res chain seq x y z
N MET A 1 -54.46 41.16 -12.70
CA MET A 1 -52.99 41.29 -12.83
C MET A 1 -52.47 42.10 -11.67
N VAL A 2 -51.79 41.50 -10.68
CA VAL A 2 -50.63 42.10 -9.98
C VAL A 2 -49.77 40.96 -9.45
N SER A 3 -48.53 40.90 -9.91
CA SER A 3 -47.53 39.90 -9.54
C SER A 3 -46.93 40.18 -8.17
N VAL A 4 -46.74 39.14 -7.36
CA VAL A 4 -45.95 39.22 -6.12
C VAL A 4 -44.49 39.44 -6.50
N ALA A 5 -43.99 40.65 -6.25
CA ALA A 5 -42.58 41.01 -6.38
C ALA A 5 -41.77 40.34 -5.26
N SER A 6 -40.72 39.62 -5.63
CA SER A 6 -39.74 39.04 -4.70
C SER A 6 -38.93 40.16 -4.02
N ARG A 7 -38.88 40.14 -2.69
CA ARG A 7 -37.92 40.96 -1.93
C ARG A 7 -36.54 40.28 -1.99
N ALA A 8 -35.62 40.84 -2.74
CA ALA A 8 -34.20 40.47 -2.69
C ALA A 8 -33.49 41.30 -1.60
N ASN A 9 -32.65 40.63 -0.78
CA ASN A 9 -31.88 41.25 0.30
C ASN A 9 -30.79 42.20 -0.24
N PRO A 10 -30.59 43.38 0.37
CA PRO A 10 -29.73 44.44 -0.17
C PRO A 10 -28.21 44.21 -0.02
N LEU A 11 -27.76 43.06 0.50
CA LEU A 11 -26.34 42.80 0.78
C LEU A 11 -25.57 42.08 -0.34
N LEU A 12 -26.23 41.71 -1.45
CA LEU A 12 -25.61 40.97 -2.56
C LEU A 12 -25.19 41.85 -3.75
N ARG A 13 -25.06 43.17 -3.57
CA ARG A 13 -24.79 44.10 -4.69
C ARG A 13 -23.31 44.48 -4.88
N THR A 14 -22.39 43.88 -4.13
CA THR A 14 -20.96 44.23 -4.19
C THR A 14 -20.01 43.03 -4.27
N VAL A 15 -20.46 41.90 -4.83
CA VAL A 15 -19.54 40.80 -5.15
C VAL A 15 -19.17 40.86 -6.64
N PRO A 16 -17.89 40.97 -7.00
CA PRO A 16 -17.46 41.05 -8.40
C PRO A 16 -17.78 39.77 -9.18
N HIS A 17 -18.10 39.93 -10.47
CA HIS A 17 -18.65 38.93 -11.39
C HIS A 17 -17.81 37.66 -11.66
N PHE A 18 -16.67 37.46 -10.99
CA PHE A 18 -15.86 36.25 -11.15
C PHE A 18 -16.26 35.10 -10.20
N LEU A 19 -17.16 35.34 -9.25
CA LEU A 19 -17.56 34.35 -8.23
C LEU A 19 -18.93 33.68 -8.48
N THR A 20 -19.57 33.95 -9.62
CA THR A 20 -20.84 33.32 -9.97
C THR A 20 -20.73 32.61 -11.30
N TRP A 21 -19.90 31.57 -11.40
CA TRP A 21 -20.06 30.60 -12.50
C TRP A 21 -20.09 29.17 -11.96
N ARG A 22 -21.15 28.50 -12.41
CA ARG A 22 -21.63 27.18 -12.02
C ARG A 22 -20.63 26.08 -12.32
N GLY A 23 -20.78 25.00 -11.57
CA GLY A 23 -20.51 23.65 -12.05
C GLY A 23 -19.76 22.85 -11.03
N LEU A 24 -20.48 22.19 -10.12
CA LEU A 24 -20.01 20.95 -9.49
C LEU A 24 -19.86 19.90 -10.59
N GLY A 25 -18.80 20.05 -11.38
CA GLY A 25 -18.27 19.03 -12.25
C GLY A 25 -17.48 18.08 -11.38
N PHE A 26 -17.89 16.82 -11.40
CA PHE A 26 -17.11 15.67 -11.00
C PHE A 26 -15.62 15.92 -11.31
N ARG A 27 -14.78 16.00 -10.27
CA ARG A 27 -13.33 16.00 -10.46
C ARG A 27 -12.93 14.63 -10.98
N THR A 28 -12.84 14.52 -12.30
CA THR A 28 -11.98 13.55 -12.96
C THR A 28 -10.55 13.84 -12.52
N ILE A 29 -10.09 13.10 -11.53
CA ILE A 29 -8.67 12.90 -11.26
C ILE A 29 -8.15 12.14 -12.48
N CYS A 30 -7.59 12.87 -13.45
CA CYS A 30 -6.62 12.45 -14.47
C CYS A 30 -6.79 13.35 -15.70
N SER A 31 -5.91 14.34 -15.84
CA SER A 31 -5.34 14.70 -17.15
C SER A 31 -4.07 15.50 -16.91
N GLY A 32 -2.98 15.03 -17.51
CA GLY A 32 -1.65 15.60 -17.39
C GLY A 32 -1.59 17.02 -17.93
N ARG A 33 -0.70 17.83 -17.34
CA ARG A 33 -0.36 19.15 -17.87
C ARG A 33 1.05 19.11 -18.45
N LEU A 34 1.10 19.37 -19.76
CA LEU A 34 2.28 19.57 -20.59
C LEU A 34 3.16 20.70 -20.04
N GLY A 35 4.47 20.50 -20.13
CA GLY A 35 5.49 21.33 -19.50
C GLY A 35 5.82 22.65 -20.21
N PHE A 36 6.72 23.38 -19.58
CA PHE A 36 7.52 24.44 -20.19
C PHE A 36 8.91 24.38 -19.56
N ALA A 37 9.89 23.86 -20.30
CA ALA A 37 11.31 23.88 -19.93
C ALA A 37 12.03 24.81 -20.90
N THR A 38 12.71 25.82 -20.33
CA THR A 38 13.62 26.72 -21.04
C THR A 38 14.92 25.97 -21.36
N LEU A 39 15.37 26.11 -22.61
CA LEU A 39 16.59 25.51 -23.17
C LEU A 39 17.86 26.15 -22.59
N SER A 40 18.81 25.33 -22.12
CA SER A 40 20.26 25.56 -22.25
C SER A 40 21.01 24.24 -22.01
N GLU A 41 21.89 23.89 -22.96
CA GLU A 41 22.53 22.59 -23.24
C GLU A 41 23.76 22.24 -22.33
N PRO A 42 24.63 21.24 -22.65
CA PRO A 42 24.62 19.89 -22.08
C PRO A 42 25.96 19.49 -21.43
N LEU A 43 26.05 18.33 -20.75
CA LEU A 43 27.30 17.57 -20.55
C LEU A 43 27.00 16.15 -20.06
N GLY A 44 27.73 15.19 -20.60
CA GLY A 44 27.33 13.80 -20.75
C GLY A 44 27.16 12.97 -19.48
N THR A 45 26.14 12.13 -19.51
CA THR A 45 26.17 10.72 -19.08
C THR A 45 24.97 10.07 -19.75
N ASP A 46 25.19 9.03 -20.54
CA ASP A 46 24.16 8.32 -21.28
C ASP A 46 23.24 7.57 -20.29
N ALA A 47 22.32 8.30 -19.67
CA ALA A 47 21.14 7.78 -19.04
C ALA A 47 19.98 8.07 -19.97
N GLU A 48 19.58 7.05 -20.74
CA GLU A 48 18.39 7.07 -21.58
C GLU A 48 17.21 7.66 -20.81
N PRO A 49 16.58 8.75 -21.28
CA PRO A 49 15.45 9.36 -20.60
C PRO A 49 14.25 8.41 -20.67
N SER A 50 13.84 7.91 -19.50
CA SER A 50 12.68 7.05 -19.34
C SER A 50 11.43 7.71 -19.94
N VAL A 51 10.88 7.08 -20.98
CA VAL A 51 9.63 7.44 -21.64
C VAL A 51 8.54 7.75 -20.60
N ALA A 52 7.92 8.92 -20.71
CA ALA A 52 6.87 9.35 -19.80
C ALA A 52 5.66 8.38 -19.85
N GLY A 53 5.47 7.64 -18.76
CA GLY A 53 4.24 6.93 -18.44
C GLY A 53 4.39 5.72 -17.53
N THR A 54 5.53 5.02 -17.56
CA THR A 54 5.75 3.85 -16.70
C THR A 54 6.63 4.24 -15.53
N LYS A 55 6.04 4.36 -14.34
CA LYS A 55 6.81 4.56 -13.11
C LYS A 55 7.64 3.30 -12.87
N VAL A 56 8.91 3.32 -13.27
CA VAL A 56 9.87 2.25 -13.00
C VAL A 56 10.01 2.17 -11.48
N LEU A 57 9.63 1.03 -10.90
CA LEU A 57 9.70 0.83 -9.47
C LEU A 57 11.08 0.24 -9.15
N GLU A 58 11.87 0.98 -8.39
CA GLU A 58 13.13 0.49 -7.85
C GLU A 58 12.88 -0.79 -7.05
N THR A 59 13.67 -1.82 -7.36
CA THR A 59 13.62 -3.12 -6.70
C THR A 59 14.95 -3.34 -6.03
N PHE A 60 14.93 -3.60 -4.73
CA PHE A 60 16.12 -3.96 -3.97
C PHE A 60 16.13 -5.47 -3.80
N ARG A 61 17.24 -6.09 -4.18
CA ARG A 61 17.45 -7.54 -4.08
C ARG A 61 18.76 -7.80 -3.37
N GLU A 62 18.71 -8.62 -2.34
CA GLU A 62 19.88 -9.08 -1.61
C GLU A 62 19.85 -10.60 -1.55
N GLU A 63 21.00 -11.22 -1.78
CA GLU A 63 21.18 -12.66 -1.76
C GLU A 63 22.28 -12.98 -0.77
N PHE A 64 22.03 -13.97 0.09
CA PHE A 64 23.03 -14.44 1.04
C PHE A 64 22.93 -15.95 1.23
N GLU A 65 24.09 -16.57 1.47
CA GLU A 65 24.21 -18.01 1.63
C GLU A 65 24.08 -18.38 3.11
N VAL A 66 23.20 -19.35 3.40
CA VAL A 66 23.06 -19.95 4.73
C VAL A 66 23.27 -21.45 4.61
N GLY A 67 24.46 -21.90 5.00
CA GLY A 67 24.86 -23.30 4.86
C GLY A 67 25.00 -23.69 3.39
N LEU A 68 24.08 -24.52 2.89
CA LEU A 68 24.05 -24.97 1.49
C LEU A 68 22.92 -24.33 0.67
N ARG A 69 22.16 -23.40 1.26
CA ARG A 69 20.99 -22.79 0.62
C ARG A 69 21.22 -21.31 0.39
N ILE A 70 20.75 -20.82 -0.74
CA ILE A 70 20.77 -19.39 -1.08
C ILE A 70 19.43 -18.79 -0.66
N ILE A 71 19.46 -17.78 0.20
CA ILE A 71 18.30 -17.01 0.60
C ILE A 71 18.29 -15.71 -0.19
N THR A 72 17.13 -15.41 -0.77
CA THR A 72 16.90 -14.20 -1.57
C THR A 72 15.86 -13.33 -0.88
N LEU A 73 16.15 -12.04 -0.78
CA LEU A 73 15.25 -11.03 -0.25
C LEU A 73 14.98 -10.01 -1.33
N GLU A 74 13.71 -9.84 -1.72
CA GLU A 74 13.31 -8.81 -2.67
C GLU A 74 12.30 -7.84 -2.06
N THR A 75 12.51 -6.54 -2.20
CA THR A 75 11.57 -5.49 -1.77
C THR A 75 11.39 -4.39 -2.83
N GLY A 76 10.33 -3.59 -2.69
CA GLY A 76 10.02 -2.44 -3.56
C GLY A 76 9.09 -2.74 -4.75
N LYS A 77 8.97 -4.01 -5.16
CA LYS A 77 8.14 -4.41 -6.32
C LYS A 77 6.66 -4.65 -5.96
N ILE A 78 6.37 -5.30 -4.83
CA ILE A 78 5.03 -5.77 -4.44
C ILE A 78 4.60 -5.10 -3.13
N ALA A 79 3.28 -4.90 -2.95
CA ALA A 79 2.67 -4.46 -1.69
C ALA A 79 3.25 -3.16 -1.08
N ARG A 80 3.57 -2.17 -1.93
CA ARG A 80 4.18 -0.88 -1.53
C ARG A 80 3.36 0.00 -0.60
N PHE A 81 2.07 -0.30 -0.44
CA PHE A 81 1.20 0.42 0.50
C PHE A 81 1.35 -0.08 1.93
N ALA A 82 1.90 -1.28 2.12
CA ALA A 82 2.27 -1.75 3.45
C ALA A 82 3.48 -0.95 3.97
N ASN A 83 3.62 -0.87 5.30
CA ASN A 83 4.76 -0.20 5.92
C ASN A 83 6.08 -0.93 5.57
N GLY A 84 6.03 -2.26 5.48
CA GLY A 84 7.11 -3.10 4.97
C GLY A 84 6.56 -4.26 4.15
N ALA A 85 7.24 -4.63 3.08
CA ALA A 85 6.90 -5.80 2.26
C ALA A 85 8.17 -6.43 1.71
N VAL A 86 8.33 -7.73 1.93
CA VAL A 86 9.49 -8.50 1.49
C VAL A 86 9.03 -9.83 0.91
N VAL A 87 9.54 -10.13 -0.29
CA VAL A 87 9.45 -11.47 -0.87
C VAL A 87 10.71 -12.22 -0.47
N LEU A 88 10.53 -13.22 0.39
CA LEU A 88 11.56 -14.16 0.81
C LEU A 88 11.54 -15.35 -0.14
N GLY A 89 12.70 -15.71 -0.69
CA GLY A 89 12.88 -16.91 -1.50
C GLY A 89 13.97 -17.79 -0.90
N ILE A 90 13.65 -19.08 -0.71
CA ILE A 90 14.61 -20.12 -0.38
C ILE A 90 14.44 -21.21 -1.44
N ASP A 91 15.45 -21.39 -2.28
CA ASP A 91 15.42 -22.29 -3.42
C ASP A 91 14.18 -22.00 -4.31
N GLU A 92 13.23 -22.94 -4.39
CA GLU A 92 11.98 -22.79 -5.16
C GLU A 92 10.82 -22.23 -4.33
N THR A 93 10.94 -22.18 -3.01
CA THR A 93 9.87 -21.73 -2.12
C THR A 93 9.91 -20.21 -1.95
N LYS A 94 8.78 -19.55 -2.20
CA LYS A 94 8.64 -18.10 -2.05
C LYS A 94 7.51 -17.75 -1.08
N VAL A 95 7.78 -16.80 -0.19
CA VAL A 95 6.83 -16.28 0.79
C VAL A 95 6.81 -14.77 0.71
N LEU A 96 5.62 -14.18 0.63
CA LEU A 96 5.42 -12.74 0.76
C LEU A 96 5.09 -12.44 2.23
N SER A 97 5.93 -11.64 2.89
CA SER A 97 5.67 -11.10 4.21
C SER A 97 5.39 -9.61 4.10
N THR A 98 4.29 -9.17 4.71
CA THR A 98 3.87 -7.77 4.75
C THR A 98 3.66 -7.35 6.18
N VAL A 99 4.08 -6.15 6.53
CA VAL A 99 3.88 -5.58 7.86
C VAL A 99 3.16 -4.25 7.71
N THR A 100 2.10 -4.07 8.48
CA THR A 100 1.37 -2.81 8.58
C THR A 100 1.29 -2.38 10.04
N SER A 101 1.42 -1.08 10.27
CA SER A 101 1.30 -0.47 11.58
C SER A 101 0.40 0.75 11.51
N ALA A 102 -0.54 0.84 12.45
CA ALA A 102 -1.34 2.06 12.62
C ALA A 102 -0.45 3.23 13.04
N LYS A 103 -0.72 4.42 12.48
CA LYS A 103 0.04 5.65 12.77
C LYS A 103 -0.34 6.26 14.13
N SER A 104 -1.59 6.09 14.54
CA SER A 104 -2.09 6.59 15.82
C SER A 104 -1.93 5.54 16.91
N ASN A 105 -1.66 6.00 18.13
CA ASN A 105 -1.76 5.15 19.31
C ASN A 105 -3.23 4.82 19.57
N ALA A 106 -3.54 3.54 19.76
CA ALA A 106 -4.81 3.15 20.34
C ALA A 106 -4.78 3.46 21.85
N VAL A 107 -5.93 3.87 22.40
CA VAL A 107 -6.11 3.93 23.86
C VAL A 107 -6.30 2.49 24.33
N ALA A 108 -5.19 1.76 24.47
CA ALA A 108 -5.17 0.36 24.87
C ALA A 108 -4.05 0.10 25.86
N ASP A 109 -4.30 -0.79 26.81
CA ASP A 109 -3.33 -1.20 27.83
C ASP A 109 -2.48 -2.42 27.39
N PHE A 110 -2.67 -2.88 26.15
CA PHE A 110 -2.00 -4.05 25.59
C PHE A 110 -1.58 -3.81 24.14
N LEU A 111 -0.58 -4.56 23.67
CA LEU A 111 -0.12 -4.54 22.28
C LEU A 111 -1.08 -5.33 21.37
N PRO A 112 -1.83 -4.65 20.46
CA PRO A 112 -2.67 -5.33 19.49
C PRO A 112 -1.80 -5.79 18.31
N LEU A 113 -1.17 -6.97 18.49
CA LEU A 113 -0.38 -7.64 17.46
C LEU A 113 -1.13 -8.87 16.96
N THR A 114 -1.40 -8.88 15.66
CA THR A 114 -2.03 -9.98 14.92
C THR A 114 -1.04 -10.51 13.88
N VAL A 115 -0.91 -11.84 13.80
CA VAL A 115 -0.05 -12.51 12.83
C VAL A 115 -0.86 -13.54 12.06
N ASP A 116 -1.01 -13.32 10.76
CA ASP A 116 -1.81 -14.14 9.87
C ASP A 116 -0.89 -14.87 8.88
N TYR A 117 -0.72 -16.18 9.07
CA TYR A 117 -0.01 -17.03 8.11
C TYR A 117 -1.01 -17.82 7.28
N GLN A 118 -0.90 -17.76 5.96
CA GLN A 118 -1.79 -18.49 5.02
C GLN A 118 -0.98 -19.23 3.95
N GLU A 119 -1.24 -20.52 3.79
CA GLU A 119 -0.64 -21.35 2.76
C GLU A 119 -1.57 -21.43 1.55
N LYS A 120 -1.16 -20.79 0.47
CA LYS A 120 -1.94 -20.80 -0.75
C LYS A 120 -1.83 -22.15 -1.46
N GLN A 121 -2.96 -22.78 -1.78
CA GLN A 121 -2.97 -24.10 -2.45
C GLN A 121 -2.34 -24.04 -3.86
N PHE A 122 -2.45 -22.88 -4.52
CA PHE A 122 -1.80 -22.64 -5.80
C PHE A 122 -0.27 -22.71 -5.73
N ALA A 123 0.33 -22.47 -4.56
CA ALA A 123 1.79 -22.58 -4.39
C ALA A 123 2.28 -24.03 -4.57
N GLN A 124 1.38 -25.01 -4.40
CA GLN A 124 1.65 -26.43 -4.65
C GLN A 124 1.14 -26.88 -6.04
N GLY A 125 0.53 -25.97 -6.81
CA GLY A 125 -0.11 -26.31 -8.09
C GLY A 125 -1.41 -27.11 -7.95
N VAL A 126 -2.03 -27.12 -6.77
CA VAL A 126 -3.24 -27.91 -6.48
C VAL A 126 -4.47 -27.00 -6.39
N ILE A 127 -5.58 -27.43 -7.01
CA ILE A 127 -6.88 -26.79 -6.85
C ILE A 127 -7.54 -27.32 -5.56
N PRO A 128 -8.04 -26.46 -4.65
CA PRO A 128 -8.71 -26.92 -3.44
C PRO A 128 -9.90 -27.84 -3.76
N ASN A 129 -9.93 -29.04 -3.16
CA ASN A 129 -11.02 -30.01 -3.33
C ASN A 129 -12.26 -29.71 -2.44
N THR A 130 -12.27 -28.58 -1.73
CA THR A 130 -13.42 -28.13 -0.95
C THR A 130 -14.56 -27.70 -1.87
N TYR A 131 -15.81 -27.82 -1.41
CA TYR A 131 -17.01 -27.42 -2.18
C TYR A 131 -16.91 -26.01 -2.79
N MET A 132 -16.42 -25.03 -2.00
CA MET A 132 -16.26 -23.65 -2.45
C MET A 132 -15.03 -23.42 -3.35
N ARG A 133 -14.16 -24.43 -3.53
CA ARG A 133 -12.88 -24.36 -4.28
C ARG A 133 -12.01 -23.15 -3.91
N ARG A 134 -12.11 -22.72 -2.65
CA ARG A 134 -11.38 -21.60 -2.05
C ARG A 134 -10.73 -22.08 -0.77
N GLU A 135 -9.66 -21.41 -0.37
CA GLU A 135 -9.11 -21.56 0.97
C GLU A 135 -10.15 -21.06 1.98
N GLY A 136 -10.39 -21.87 3.00
CA GLY A 136 -11.40 -21.62 4.02
C GLY A 136 -10.79 -20.97 5.26
N ALA A 137 -11.33 -21.33 6.42
CA ALA A 137 -10.75 -20.98 7.71
C ALA A 137 -9.29 -21.48 7.82
N PRO A 138 -8.43 -20.78 8.58
CA PRO A 138 -7.04 -21.16 8.74
C PRO A 138 -6.94 -22.59 9.30
N LYS A 139 -6.07 -23.39 8.71
CA LYS A 139 -5.78 -24.75 9.14
C LYS A 139 -4.95 -24.73 10.43
N GLU A 140 -4.92 -25.86 11.14
CA GLU A 140 -4.10 -25.99 12.35
C GLU A 140 -2.63 -25.66 12.10
N ARG A 141 -2.06 -26.14 10.99
CA ARG A 141 -0.68 -25.82 10.59
C ARG A 141 -0.47 -24.31 10.46
N GLU A 142 -1.41 -23.62 9.83
CA GLU A 142 -1.32 -22.18 9.60
C GLU A 142 -1.39 -21.40 10.91
N LEU A 143 -2.30 -21.79 11.79
CA LEU A 143 -2.44 -21.21 13.13
C LEU A 143 -1.18 -21.44 13.98
N LEU A 144 -0.58 -22.64 13.93
CA LEU A 144 0.66 -22.95 14.64
C LEU A 144 1.84 -22.15 14.08
N CYS A 145 1.95 -22.01 12.76
CA CYS A 145 2.97 -21.18 12.11
C CYS A 145 2.84 -19.71 12.50
N GLY A 146 1.63 -19.14 12.50
CA GLY A 146 1.39 -17.77 12.97
C GLY A 146 1.84 -17.57 14.42
N ARG A 147 1.57 -18.54 15.30
CA ARG A 147 2.04 -18.52 16.70
C ARG A 147 3.55 -18.65 16.85
N LEU A 148 4.21 -19.42 15.98
CA LEU A 148 5.67 -19.55 15.96
C LEU A 148 6.34 -18.22 15.59
N ILE A 149 5.70 -17.41 14.75
CA ILE A 149 6.19 -16.08 14.37
C ILE A 149 5.88 -15.05 15.46
N ASP A 150 4.68 -15.07 16.05
CA ASP A 150 4.25 -14.11 17.08
C ASP A 150 5.12 -14.18 18.36
N ARG A 151 5.37 -15.39 18.87
CA ARG A 151 6.12 -15.61 20.12
C ARG A 151 7.50 -14.90 20.17
N PRO A 152 8.37 -15.01 19.16
CA PRO A 152 9.68 -14.34 19.19
C PRO A 152 9.60 -12.83 18.94
N ILE A 153 8.65 -12.33 18.14
CA ILE A 153 8.61 -10.89 17.81
C ILE A 153 7.91 -10.06 18.89
N ARG A 154 6.92 -10.62 19.60
CA ARG A 154 6.16 -9.92 20.64
C ARG A 154 7.02 -9.27 21.74
N PRO A 155 8.06 -9.92 22.30
CA PRO A 155 8.91 -9.30 23.30
C PRO A 155 9.89 -8.25 22.73
N LEU A 156 10.06 -8.15 21.40
CA LEU A 156 10.97 -7.19 20.78
C LEU A 156 10.39 -5.77 20.73
N PHE A 157 9.08 -5.61 20.93
CA PHE A 157 8.44 -4.31 20.96
C PHE A 157 8.80 -3.55 22.25
N PRO A 158 9.11 -2.25 22.17
CA PRO A 158 9.42 -1.45 23.34
C PRO A 158 8.18 -1.32 24.25
N LYS A 159 8.41 -1.20 25.56
CA LYS A 159 7.33 -1.02 26.54
C LYS A 159 6.54 0.26 26.24
N GLY A 160 5.22 0.17 26.29
CA GLY A 160 4.33 1.30 25.98
C GLY A 160 4.02 1.51 24.50
N PHE A 161 4.43 0.58 23.63
CA PHE A 161 4.04 0.56 22.22
C PHE A 161 2.65 -0.08 22.08
N TYR A 162 1.64 0.73 21.74
CA TYR A 162 0.23 0.31 21.62
C TYR A 162 -0.35 0.61 20.24
N HIS A 163 0.50 0.59 19.21
CA HIS A 163 0.06 0.66 17.84
C HIS A 163 -0.46 -0.70 17.40
N GLU A 164 -1.56 -0.72 16.65
CA GLU A 164 -2.03 -1.93 15.98
C GLU A 164 -1.03 -2.34 14.91
N VAL A 165 -0.54 -3.57 15.01
CA VAL A 165 0.41 -4.17 14.08
C VAL A 165 -0.18 -5.45 13.52
N GLN A 166 -0.17 -5.57 12.20
CA GLN A 166 -0.53 -6.79 11.49
C GLN A 166 0.67 -7.26 10.66
N VAL A 167 0.93 -8.56 10.76
CA VAL A 167 1.97 -9.28 10.02
C VAL A 167 1.34 -10.41 9.21
#